data_AF-A0A4Y8C7Q3-F1
#
_entry.id   AF-A0A4Y8C7Q3-F1
#
_cell.length_a   1.000
_cell.length_b   1.000
_cell.length_c   1.000
_cell.angle_alpha   90.00
_cell.angle_beta   90.00
_cell.angle_gamma   90.00
#
_symmetry.space_group_name_H-M   'P 1'
#
loop_
_entity.id
_entity.type
_entity.pdbx_description
1 polymer ?
#
loop_
_entity_poly.entity_id
_entity_poly.type
_entity_poly.pdbx_seq_one_letter_code
_entity_poly.pdbx_strand_id
1 'polypeptide(L)' 'HTPGQNAIIIDDKIVFWGDLLHLYDIQIPKPKIAIKFDIDQNEAIQTREKLLKEFKERKLKVIGTHVPFIEPKFLD' A
#
# COMPACT_ATOMS: atom_id res chain seq x y z
N HIS A 1 9.20 2.93 -0.98
CA HIS A 1 10.10 1.78 -1.08
C HIS A 1 11.30 2.07 -2.00
N THR A 2 11.11 2.57 -3.23
CA THR A 2 12.21 3.05 -4.10
C THR A 2 11.92 4.41 -4.73
N PRO A 3 12.94 5.20 -5.13
CA PRO A 3 12.73 6.35 -6.01
C PRO A 3 12.05 5.88 -7.31
N GLY A 4 10.86 6.42 -7.60
CA GLY A 4 10.07 6.05 -8.78
C GLY A 4 9.07 4.90 -8.59
N GLN A 5 8.85 4.43 -7.36
CA GLN A 5 7.72 3.54 -7.08
C GLN A 5 6.39 4.24 -7.38
N ASN A 6 5.46 3.53 -8.01
CA ASN A 6 4.13 4.03 -8.35
C ASN A 6 3.04 3.08 -7.85
N ALA A 7 1.84 3.62 -7.62
CA ALA A 7 0.60 2.85 -7.55
C ALA A 7 -0.23 3.16 -8.80
N ILE A 8 -0.89 2.14 -9.35
CA ILE A 8 -1.70 2.25 -10.56
C ILE A 8 -3.17 2.09 -10.18
N ILE A 9 -4.00 3.06 -10.58
CA ILE A 9 -5.45 2.99 -10.45
C ILE A 9 -6.03 2.57 -11.80
N ILE A 10 -6.85 1.53 -11.77
CA ILE A 10 -7.54 0.96 -12.93
C ILE A 10 -9.03 1.27 -12.79
N ASP A 11 -9.58 1.97 -13.79
CA ASP A 11 -10.99 2.34 -13.90
C ASP A 11 -11.59 3.01 -12.64
N ASP A 12 -10.78 3.76 -11.90
CA ASP A 12 -11.16 4.39 -10.61
C ASP A 12 -11.78 3.41 -9.58
N LYS A 13 -11.43 2.12 -9.67
CA LYS A 13 -12.03 1.06 -8.85
C LYS A 13 -10.99 0.18 -8.18
N ILE A 14 -9.91 -0.14 -8.88
CA ILE A 14 -8.89 -1.09 -8.41
C ILE A 14 -7.54 -0.39 -8.33
N VAL A 15 -6.83 -0.59 -7.23
CA VAL A 15 -5.46 -0.14 -7.03
C VAL A 15 -4.53 -1.34 -7.07
N PHE A 16 -3.50 -1.28 -7.91
CA PHE A 16 -2.29 -2.09 -7.77
C PHE A 16 -1.19 -1.22 -7.15
N TRP A 17 -0.81 -1.49 -5.89
CA TRP A 17 0.11 -0.63 -5.12
C TRP A 17 1.57 -1.11 -5.08
N GLY A 18 1.91 -2.19 -5.79
CA GLY A 18 3.25 -2.77 -5.79
C GLY A 18 3.74 -3.12 -4.37
N ASP A 19 4.90 -2.57 -4.00
CA ASP A 19 5.60 -2.86 -2.73
C ASP A 19 5.35 -1.77 -1.68
N LEU A 20 4.11 -1.26 -1.61
CA LEU A 20 3.72 -0.26 -0.62
C LEU A 20 3.92 -0.76 0.82
N LEU A 21 3.72 -2.06 1.03
CA LEU A 21 3.95 -2.80 2.26
C LEU A 21 4.39 -4.24 1.93
N HIS A 22 4.93 -4.93 2.93
CA HIS A 22 5.45 -6.30 2.82
C HIS A 22 4.86 -7.26 3.86
N LEU A 23 4.39 -6.72 4.99
CA LEU A 23 3.79 -7.48 6.08
C LEU A 23 2.36 -6.97 6.29
N TYR A 24 1.41 -7.45 5.47
CA TYR A 24 0.04 -6.95 5.42
C TYR A 24 -0.61 -6.83 6.81
N ASP A 25 -0.65 -7.91 7.58
CA ASP A 25 -1.32 -7.95 8.89
C ASP A 25 -0.65 -7.07 9.96
N ILE A 26 0.58 -6.60 9.71
CA ILE A 26 1.33 -5.73 10.63
C ILE A 26 1.25 -4.28 10.17
N GLN A 27 1.49 -4.01 8.89
CA GLN A 27 1.62 -2.66 8.35
C GLN A 27 0.28 -2.00 8.01
N ILE A 28 -0.80 -2.77 7.79
CA ILE A 28 -2.15 -2.18 7.66
C ILE A 28 -2.60 -1.52 8.98
N PRO A 29 -2.62 -2.21 10.14
CA PRO A 29 -3.01 -1.57 11.40
C PRO A 29 -1.95 -0.62 11.95
N LYS A 30 -0.68 -0.76 11.56
CA LYS A 30 0.45 0.07 12.01
C LYS A 30 1.31 0.54 10.83
N PRO A 31 0.83 1.49 10.01
CA PRO A 31 1.49 1.90 8.77
C PRO A 31 2.86 2.57 8.96
N LYS A 32 3.17 3.02 10.18
CA LYS A 32 4.47 3.59 10.56
C LYS A 32 5.59 2.57 10.69
N ILE A 33 5.29 1.27 10.64
CA ILE A 33 6.32 0.23 10.63
C ILE A 33 6.92 0.19 9.22
N ALA A 34 8.16 0.66 9.08
CA ALA A 34 8.95 0.51 7.86
C ALA A 34 9.52 -0.91 7.73
N ILE A 35 10.10 -1.21 6.56
CA ILE A 35 10.88 -2.43 6.35
C ILE A 35 12.30 -2.09 5.88
N LYS A 36 13.26 -2.97 6.15
CA LYS A 36 14.67 -2.77 5.77
C LYS A 36 14.88 -2.59 4.25
N PHE A 37 13.93 -3.03 3.43
CA PHE A 37 13.97 -2.90 1.97
C PHE A 37 13.58 -1.51 1.46
N ASP A 38 13.01 -0.63 2.30
CA ASP A 38 12.76 0.76 1.93
C ASP A 38 14.08 1.53 1.80
N ILE A 39 14.36 2.12 0.62
CA ILE A 39 15.54 2.96 0.39
C ILE A 39 15.50 4.23 1.27
N ASP A 40 14.34 4.88 1.34
CA ASP A 40 14.02 5.92 2.32
C ASP A 40 12.82 5.45 3.16
N GLN A 41 13.08 5.14 4.43
CA GLN A 41 12.05 4.64 5.35
C GLN A 41 11.03 5.72 5.73
N ASN A 42 11.47 6.97 5.88
CA ASN A 42 10.59 8.06 6.28
C ASN A 42 9.62 8.39 5.14
N GLU A 43 10.13 8.49 3.92
CA GLU A 43 9.31 8.72 2.72
C GLU A 43 8.36 7.53 2.47
N ALA A 44 8.83 6.29 2.66
CA ALA A 44 7.98 5.11 2.51
C ALA A 44 6.83 5.06 3.54
N ILE A 45 7.11 5.42 4.80
CA ILE A 45 6.08 5.53 5.84
C ILE A 45 5.04 6.59 5.46
N GLN A 46 5.49 7.82 5.14
CA GLN A 46 4.59 8.92 4.78
C GLN A 46 3.72 8.58 3.56
N THR A 47 4.32 7.95 2.55
CA THR A 47 3.62 7.50 1.34
C THR A 47 2.58 6.43 1.68
N ARG A 48 2.93 5.43 2.50
CA ARG A 48 2.02 4.38 2.94
C ARG A 48 0.84 4.92 3.73
N GLU A 49 1.08 5.79 4.71
CA GLU A 49 0.01 6.41 5.50
C GLU A 49 -0.94 7.21 4.61
N LYS A 50 -0.41 8.03 3.70
CA LYS A 50 -1.21 8.82 2.77
C LYS A 50 -2.07 7.94 1.85
N LEU A 51 -1.47 6.96 1.19
CA LEU A 51 -2.13 6.13 0.19
C LEU A 51 -3.16 5.18 0.80
N LEU A 52 -2.86 4.53 1.94
CA LEU A 52 -3.84 3.66 2.62
C LEU A 52 -5.07 4.45 3.05
N LYS A 53 -4.88 5.68 3.55
CA LYS A 53 -5.99 6.58 3.88
C LYS A 53 -6.81 6.91 2.63
N GLU A 54 -6.17 7.32 1.54
CA GLU A 54 -6.84 7.67 0.29
C GLU A 54 -7.67 6.49 -0.26
N PHE A 55 -7.10 5.28 -0.30
CA PHE A 55 -7.78 4.10 -0.83
C PHE A 55 -9.01 3.71 -0.01
N LYS A 56 -8.92 3.87 1.32
CA LYS A 56 -10.05 3.64 2.24
C LYS A 56 -11.16 4.68 2.05
N GLU A 57 -10.81 5.97 2.02
CA GLU A 57 -11.77 7.07 1.84
C GLU A 57 -12.50 6.97 0.49
N ARG A 58 -11.77 6.63 -0.57
CA ARG A 58 -12.31 6.45 -1.93
C ARG A 58 -13.02 5.11 -2.13
N LYS A 59 -13.00 4.20 -1.15
CA LYS A 59 -13.53 2.84 -1.25
C LYS A 59 -13.02 2.11 -2.50
N LEU A 60 -11.71 2.14 -2.71
CA LEU A 60 -11.06 1.41 -3.79
C LEU A 60 -10.76 -0.02 -3.34
N LYS A 61 -10.88 -0.98 -4.26
CA LYS A 61 -10.36 -2.33 -4.04
C LYS A 61 -8.86 -2.32 -4.26
N VAL A 62 -8.11 -2.97 -3.40
CA VAL A 62 -6.65 -2.94 -3.39
C VAL A 62 -6.06 -4.33 -3.59
N ILE A 63 -4.94 -4.38 -4.27
CA ILE A 63 -4.07 -5.54 -4.41
C ILE A 63 -2.60 -5.07 -4.57
N GLY A 64 -1.65 -5.93 -4.23
CA GLY A 64 -0.22 -5.64 -4.45
C GLY A 64 0.63 -6.90 -4.42
N THR A 65 1.94 -6.72 -4.43
CA THR A 65 2.90 -7.82 -4.57
C THR A 65 2.95 -8.73 -3.34
N HIS A 66 2.80 -8.15 -2.15
CA HIS A 66 3.04 -8.82 -0.86
C HIS A 66 1.80 -8.80 0.05
N VAL A 67 0.73 -9.40 -0.43
CA VAL A 67 -0.54 -9.55 0.30
C VAL A 67 -0.96 -11.03 0.41
N PRO A 68 -1.69 -11.43 1.46
CA PRO A 68 -2.11 -12.82 1.67
C PRO A 68 -3.38 -13.20 0.89
N PHE A 69 -3.66 -12.53 -0.23
CA PHE A 69 -4.87 -12.74 -1.03
C PHE A 69 -4.63 -12.53 -2.52
N ILE A 70 -5.44 -13.19 -3.35
CA ILE A 70 -5.27 -13.20 -4.81
C ILE A 70 -6.29 -12.31 -5.56
N GLU A 71 -7.35 -11.88 -4.88
CA GLU A 71 -8.38 -11.00 -5.45
C GLU A 71 -8.33 -9.62 -4.80
N PRO A 72 -8.59 -8.52 -5.54
CA PRO A 72 -8.68 -7.19 -4.95
C PRO A 72 -9.78 -7.07 -3.89
N LYS A 73 -9.45 -6.51 -2.72
CA LYS A 73 -10.36 -6.36 -1.57
C LYS A 73 -10.44 -4.92 -1.10
N PHE A 74 -11.50 -4.55 -0.38
CA PHE A 74 -11.49 -3.26 0.31
C PHE A 74 -10.54 -3.31 1.52
N LEU A 75 -10.01 -2.14 1.89
CA LEU A 75 -9.35 -1.97 3.19
C LEU A 75 -10.43 -1.75 4.26
N ASP A 76 -10.43 -2.60 5.29
CA ASP A 76 -11.32 -2.48 6.45
C ASP A 76 -10.96 -1.29 7.36
#